data_AF-A0A2V8E061-F1
#
_entry.id   AF-A0A2V8E061-F1
#
_cell.length_a   1.000
_cell.length_b   1.000
_cell.length_c   1.000
_cell.angle_alpha   90.00
_cell.angle_beta   90.00
_cell.angle_gamma   90.00
#
_symmetry.space_group_name_H-M   'P 1'
#
loop_
_entity.id
_entity.type
_entity.pdbx_description
1 polymer ?
#
loop_
_entity_poly.entity_id
_entity_poly.type
_entity_poly.pdbx_seq_one_letter_code
_entity_poly.pdbx_strand_id
1 'polypeptide(L)'
;MWAAGANNAEAVRVLLEVGADLGARTNTAPRAAGRRSESGNTFSSPPPTGFTPLLFAVRAGGIETVRVLLDAGADVNDTLSDGESALVVATANAHWAL
;
A
#
# COMPACT_ATOMS: atom_id res chain seq x y z
N MET A 1 -6.11 -6.56 3.04
CA MET A 1 -4.69 -6.11 3.10
C MET A 1 -3.72 -7.25 3.42
N TRP A 2 -3.86 -7.99 4.53
CA TRP A 2 -2.96 -9.13 4.84
C TRP A 2 -2.95 -10.22 3.76
N ALA A 3 -4.11 -10.56 3.19
CA ALA A 3 -4.20 -11.46 2.04
C ALA A 3 -3.44 -10.93 0.80
N ALA A 4 -3.45 -9.61 0.60
CA ALA A 4 -2.77 -8.96 -0.52
C ALA A 4 -1.24 -9.00 -0.37
N GLY A 5 -0.73 -8.69 0.82
CA GLY A 5 0.70 -8.79 1.12
C GLY A 5 1.24 -10.22 1.16
N ALA A 6 0.38 -11.21 1.40
CA ALA A 6 0.75 -12.63 1.34
C ALA A 6 0.68 -13.23 -0.08
N ASN A 7 0.39 -12.41 -1.10
CA ASN A 7 0.14 -12.84 -2.48
C ASN A 7 -0.94 -13.94 -2.58
N ASN A 8 -1.99 -13.89 -1.76
CA ASN A 8 -3.08 -14.84 -1.80
C ASN A 8 -4.24 -14.30 -2.63
N ALA A 9 -4.12 -14.45 -3.95
CA ALA A 9 -5.08 -13.95 -4.93
C ALA A 9 -6.50 -14.53 -4.72
N GLU A 10 -6.62 -15.81 -4.40
CA GLU A 10 -7.91 -16.46 -4.16
C GLU A 10 -8.61 -15.92 -2.91
N ALA A 11 -7.86 -15.73 -1.81
CA ALA A 11 -8.43 -15.08 -0.63
C ALA A 11 -8.87 -13.64 -0.92
N VAL A 12 -8.14 -12.90 -1.76
CA VAL A 12 -8.53 -11.56 -2.19
C VAL A 12 -9.81 -11.60 -3.02
N ARG A 13 -9.97 -12.54 -3.96
CA ARG A 13 -11.20 -12.71 -4.74
C ARG A 13 -12.41 -12.93 -3.84
N VAL A 14 -12.33 -13.89 -2.92
CA VAL A 14 -13.42 -14.17 -1.98
C VAL A 14 -13.76 -12.95 -1.13
N LEU A 15 -12.76 -12.20 -0.67
CA LEU A 15 -13.01 -10.99 0.10
C LEU A 15 -13.73 -9.91 -0.72
N LEU A 16 -13.38 -9.75 -2.00
CA LEU A 16 -14.04 -8.82 -2.91
C LEU A 16 -15.49 -9.24 -3.19
N GLU A 17 -15.77 -10.54 -3.34
CA GLU A 17 -17.14 -11.07 -3.49
C GLU A 17 -18.03 -10.75 -2.28
N VAL A 18 -17.46 -10.74 -1.07
CA VAL A 18 -18.16 -10.39 0.17
C VAL A 18 -18.33 -8.87 0.32
N GLY A 19 -17.82 -8.07 -0.63
CA GLY A 19 -17.92 -6.61 -0.62
C GLY A 19 -16.87 -5.92 0.24
N ALA A 20 -15.69 -6.54 0.41
CA ALA A 20 -14.57 -5.88 1.06
C ALA A 20 -14.16 -4.61 0.29
N ASP A 21 -13.86 -3.55 1.04
CA ASP A 21 -13.43 -2.28 0.47
C ASP A 21 -12.02 -2.38 -0.12
N LEU A 22 -11.94 -2.24 -1.44
CA LEU A 22 -10.72 -2.22 -2.23
C LEU A 22 -9.91 -0.92 -2.06
N GLY A 23 -10.55 0.17 -1.63
CA GLY A 23 -9.93 1.48 -1.40
C GLY A 23 -9.53 1.74 0.05
N ALA A 24 -9.74 0.77 0.95
CA ALA A 24 -9.40 0.91 2.36
C ALA A 24 -7.93 1.28 2.53
N ARG A 25 -7.62 2.26 3.39
CA ARG A 25 -6.24 2.70 3.65
C ARG A 25 -5.82 2.43 5.08
N THR A 26 -4.55 2.10 5.29
CA THR A 26 -4.01 2.04 6.66
C THR A 26 -3.99 3.43 7.29
N ASN A 27 -4.73 3.59 8.39
CA ASN A 27 -4.70 4.81 9.18
C ASN A 27 -3.66 4.68 10.30
N THR A 28 -2.43 5.08 10.00
CA THR A 28 -1.45 5.44 11.02
C THR A 28 -1.32 6.95 10.94
N ALA A 29 -2.24 7.67 11.59
CA ALA A 29 -2.25 9.13 11.59
C ALA A 29 -0.82 9.68 11.74
N PRO A 30 -0.40 10.69 10.95
CA PRO A 30 0.79 11.43 11.32
C PRO A 30 0.51 11.96 12.73
N ARG A 31 1.35 11.61 13.72
CA ARG A 31 1.23 12.21 15.06
C ARG A 31 1.06 13.70 14.86
N ALA A 32 -0.09 14.20 15.32
CA ALA A 32 -0.59 15.57 15.18
C ALA A 32 0.47 16.59 14.75
N ALA A 33 0.16 17.32 13.69
CA ALA A 33 0.88 18.51 13.21
C ALA A 33 0.99 19.60 14.29
N GLY A 34 1.78 19.35 15.35
CA GLY A 34 1.73 20.18 16.55
C GLY A 34 2.86 19.99 17.57
N ARG A 35 3.88 19.16 17.33
CA ARG A 35 5.12 19.23 18.14
C ARG A 35 6.34 19.04 17.26
N ARG A 36 6.93 20.15 16.80
CA ARG A 36 8.36 20.18 16.46
C ARG A 36 9.11 19.71 17.70
N SER A 37 9.66 18.52 17.67
CA SER A 37 10.72 18.17 18.61
C SER A 37 11.90 19.06 18.24
N GLU A 38 12.27 19.97 19.12
CA GLU A 38 13.46 20.83 19.00
C GLU A 38 14.77 20.03 19.15
N SER A 39 14.70 18.69 19.12
CA SER A 39 15.83 17.80 19.25
C SER A 39 16.18 17.29 17.85
N GLY A 40 17.20 17.91 17.26
CA GLY A 40 17.66 17.67 15.90
C GLY A 40 18.13 16.23 15.65
N ASN A 41 17.20 15.36 15.29
CA ASN A 41 17.49 14.13 14.56
C ASN A 41 16.62 14.09 13.29
N THR A 42 17.00 14.90 12.29
CA THR A 42 16.22 15.23 11.09
C THR A 42 16.27 14.17 9.97
N PHE A 43 16.82 12.98 10.24
CA PHE A 43 16.97 11.92 9.21
C PHE A 43 15.96 10.78 9.33
N SER A 44 15.12 10.76 10.36
CA SER A 44 14.04 9.78 10.42
C SER A 44 12.80 10.35 9.73
N SER A 45 12.74 10.22 8.41
CA SER A 45 11.46 10.33 7.72
C SER A 45 10.46 9.39 8.40
N PRO A 46 9.23 9.82 8.69
CA PRO A 46 8.22 8.92 9.23
C PRO A 46 8.04 7.73 8.26
N PRO A 47 7.79 6.52 8.77
CA PRO A 47 7.58 5.36 7.90
C PRO A 47 6.40 5.63 6.96
N PRO A 48 6.45 5.15 5.70
CA PRO A 48 5.37 5.35 4.74
C PRO A 48 4.03 4.83 5.30
N THR A 49 2.97 5.60 5.13
CA THR A 49 1.62 5.27 5.62
C THR A 49 0.60 5.35 4.50
N GLY A 50 -0.66 4.97 4.78
CA GLY A 50 -1.73 5.07 3.78
C GLY A 50 -1.67 3.99 2.71
N PHE A 51 -1.24 2.78 3.07
CA PHE A 51 -1.24 1.64 2.17
C PHE A 51 -2.67 1.17 1.89
N THR A 52 -2.99 1.03 0.61
CA THR A 52 -4.16 0.29 0.12
C THR A 52 -3.84 -1.19 -0.10
N PRO A 53 -4.85 -2.07 -0.26
CA PRO A 53 -4.63 -3.46 -0.65
C PRO A 53 -3.70 -3.61 -1.86
N LEU A 54 -3.81 -2.72 -2.85
CA LEU A 54 -2.94 -2.70 -4.04
C LEU A 54 -1.49 -2.40 -3.66
N LEU A 55 -1.25 -1.32 -2.91
CA LEU A 55 0.11 -0.95 -2.47
C LEU A 55 0.77 -2.04 -1.62
N PHE A 56 -0.01 -2.82 -0.84
CA PHE A 56 0.50 -3.99 -0.13
C PHE A 56 0.92 -5.13 -1.08
N ALA A 57 0.12 -5.43 -2.10
CA ALA A 57 0.45 -6.46 -3.08
C ALA A 57 1.69 -6.07 -3.90
N VAL A 58 1.77 -4.80 -4.31
CA VAL A 58 2.91 -4.25 -5.04
C VAL A 58 4.20 -4.32 -4.21
N ARG A 59 4.15 -3.88 -2.95
CA ARG A 59 5.29 -3.96 -2.03
C ARG A 59 5.77 -5.39 -1.79
N ALA A 60 4.87 -6.37 -1.85
CA ALA A 60 5.19 -7.78 -1.67
C ALA A 60 5.62 -8.49 -2.97
N GLY A 61 5.51 -7.83 -4.13
CA GLY A 61 5.80 -8.45 -5.42
C GLY A 61 4.74 -9.46 -5.87
N GLY A 62 3.52 -9.36 -5.32
CA GLY A 62 2.44 -10.32 -5.56
C GLY A 62 1.72 -10.09 -6.88
N ILE A 63 2.36 -10.44 -8.00
CA ILE A 63 1.86 -10.18 -9.37
C ILE A 63 0.40 -10.64 -9.55
N GLU A 64 0.09 -11.88 -9.18
CA GLU A 64 -1.27 -12.42 -9.34
C GLU A 64 -2.29 -11.64 -8.52
N THR A 65 -1.91 -11.22 -7.31
CA THR A 65 -2.80 -10.43 -6.45
C THR A 65 -2.96 -9.00 -6.95
N VAL A 66 -1.90 -8.39 -7.50
CA VAL A 66 -1.97 -7.09 -8.18
C VAL A 66 -2.95 -7.16 -9.35
N ARG A 67 -2.87 -8.19 -10.20
CA ARG A 67 -3.79 -8.38 -11.32
C ARG A 67 -5.24 -8.49 -10.87
N VAL A 68 -5.51 -9.33 -9.86
CA VAL A 68 -6.87 -9.46 -9.30
C VAL A 68 -7.40 -8.14 -8.76
N LEU A 69 -6.58 -7.37 -8.05
CA LEU A 69 -7.01 -6.08 -7.49
C LEU A 69 -7.26 -5.04 -8.59
N LEU A 70 -6.43 -5.02 -9.65
CA LEU A 70 -6.64 -4.15 -10.80
C LEU A 70 -7.90 -4.53 -11.59
N ASP A 71 -8.13 -5.82 -11.82
CA ASP A 71 -9.35 -6.33 -12.47
C ASP A 71 -10.61 -5.97 -11.66
N ALA A 72 -10.48 -5.89 -10.34
CA ALA A 72 -11.55 -5.45 -9.43
C ALA A 72 -11.74 -3.92 -9.37
N GLY A 73 -10.96 -3.15 -10.13
CA GLY A 73 -11.08 -1.70 -10.21
C GLY A 73 -10.30 -0.93 -9.16
N ALA A 74 -9.27 -1.51 -8.54
CA ALA A 74 -8.34 -0.77 -7.71
C ALA A 74 -7.64 0.33 -8.53
N ASP A 75 -7.47 1.51 -7.95
CA ASP A 75 -6.80 2.63 -8.63
C ASP A 75 -5.29 2.37 -8.72
N VAL A 76 -4.80 2.18 -9.94
CA VAL A 76 -3.38 1.97 -10.24
C VAL A 76 -2.52 3.20 -9.93
N ASN A 77 -3.11 4.40 -9.94
CA ASN A 77 -2.41 5.66 -9.69
C ASN A 77 -2.39 6.03 -8.21
N ASP A 78 -2.86 5.13 -7.34
CA ASP A 78 -2.90 5.38 -5.92
C ASP A 78 -1.50 5.56 -5.32
N THR A 79 -1.39 6.48 -4.37
CA THR A 79 -0.12 6.91 -3.77
C THR A 79 -0.14 6.74 -2.26
N LEU A 80 1.01 6.45 -1.66
CA LEU A 80 1.19 6.53 -0.21
C LEU A 80 0.95 7.95 0.32
N SER A 81 0.90 8.09 1.65
CA SER A 81 0.66 9.36 2.33
C SER A 81 1.69 10.46 2.05
N ASP A 82 2.89 10.05 1.64
CA ASP A 82 4.01 10.92 1.26
C ASP A 82 4.01 11.25 -0.25
N GLY A 83 3.05 10.71 -1.02
CA GLY A 83 2.92 10.89 -2.45
C GLY A 83 3.69 9.86 -3.29
N GLU A 84 4.33 8.85 -2.68
CA GLU A 84 4.99 7.79 -3.44
C GLU A 84 3.98 6.92 -4.18
N SER A 85 4.15 6.78 -5.49
CA SER A 85 3.27 5.96 -6.34
C SER A 85 3.56 4.46 -6.18
N ALA A 86 2.61 3.63 -6.60
CA ALA A 86 2.81 2.18 -6.69
C ALA A 86 4.09 1.80 -7.45
N LEU A 87 4.46 2.53 -8.49
CA LEU A 87 5.69 2.29 -9.25
C LEU A 87 6.96 2.53 -8.41
N VAL A 88 6.98 3.61 -7.62
CA VAL A 88 8.10 3.88 -6.70
C VAL A 88 8.22 2.77 -5.67
N VAL A 89 7.10 2.30 -5.13
CA VAL A 89 7.09 1.18 -4.18
C VAL A 89 7.59 -0.13 -4.82
N ALA A 90 7.17 -0.45 -6.04
CA ALA A 90 7.63 -1.63 -6.77
C ALA A 90 9.15 -1.61 -7.01
N THR A 91 9.65 -0.46 -7.48
CA THR A 91 11.07 -0.27 -7.78
C THR A 91 11.93 -0.30 -6.52
N ALA A 92 11.49 0.34 -5.43
CA ALA A 92 12.20 0.33 -4.14
C ALA A 92 12.33 -1.08 -3.52
N ASN A 93 11.40 -1.99 -3.83
CA ASN A 93 11.42 -3.39 -3.37
C ASN A 93 11.98 -4.37 -4.41
N ALA A 94 12.57 -3.86 -5.51
CA ALA A 94 13.14 -4.66 -6.59
C ALA A 94 12.11 -5.61 -7.28
N HIS A 95 10.87 -5.17 -7.41
CA HIS A 95 9.81 -5.87 -8.14
C HIS A 95 9.60 -5.26 -9.53
N TRP A 96 10.58 -5.45 -10.40
CA TRP A 96 10.66 -4.89 -11.76
C TRP A 96 9.75 -5.59 -12.79
N ALA A 97 9.11 -6.70 -12.42
CA ALA A 97 8.19 -7.46 -13.27
C ALA A 97 6.71 -7.07 -13.08
N LEU A 98 6.43 -6.13 -12.15
CA LEU A 98 5.10 -5.56 -11.92
C LEU A 98 4.78 -4.45 -12.92
#